data_AF-A0A7J5C152-F1
#
_entry.id   AF-A0A7J5C152-F1
#
_cell.length_a   1.000
_cell.length_b   1.000
_cell.length_c   1.000
_cell.angle_alpha   90.00
_cell.angle_beta   90.00
_cell.angle_gamma   90.00
#
_symmetry.space_group_name_H-M   'P 1'
#
loop_
_entity.id
_entity.type
_entity.pdbx_description
1 polymer ?
#
loop_
_entity_poly.entity_id
_entity_poly.type
_entity_poly.pdbx_seq_one_letter_code
_entity_poly.pdbx_strand_id
1 'polypeptide(L)'
;MTDQPRPEDFPRIRRALRFYQVTAYITGVLLLLLTIEMVFKYALLVEIEAFGPFGPLALVPEVTTGLNLSRWILIVHGWFYVVYLVACYLIWQLMRWPLWYLLALAAGGVVPFMSFVTEVIMARKVRRELEGFEAKAAETANEDDELRAVEASLTPEERAELDASVAAQVAARRRDVEPPR
;
A
#
# COMPACT_ATOMS: atom_id res chain seq x y z
N MET A 1 -7.12 -18.44 7.32
CA MET A 1 -7.76 -17.38 8.13
C MET A 1 -7.19 -16.04 7.69
N THR A 2 -7.75 -15.45 6.64
CA THR A 2 -7.34 -14.10 6.21
C THR A 2 -8.20 -13.13 6.99
N ASP A 3 -7.69 -12.65 8.12
CA ASP A 3 -8.32 -11.57 8.89
C ASP A 3 -8.63 -10.41 7.94
N GLN A 4 -9.91 -10.06 7.82
CA GLN A 4 -10.32 -8.88 7.07
C GLN A 4 -9.80 -7.62 7.79
N PRO A 5 -9.37 -6.57 7.06
CA PRO A 5 -8.98 -5.32 7.69
C PRO A 5 -10.18 -4.73 8.42
N ARG A 6 -9.94 -4.25 9.65
CA ARG A 6 -11.01 -3.73 10.50
C ARG A 6 -11.54 -2.42 9.91
N PRO A 7 -12.86 -2.12 10.01
CA PRO A 7 -13.44 -0.89 9.48
C PRO A 7 -12.80 0.40 9.99
N GLU A 8 -12.26 0.37 11.22
CA GLU A 8 -11.51 1.47 11.83
C GLU A 8 -10.22 1.85 11.09
N ASP A 9 -9.65 0.94 10.30
CA ASP A 9 -8.38 1.15 9.61
C ASP A 9 -8.55 1.78 8.20
N PHE A 10 -9.78 1.91 7.67
CA PHE A 10 -10.04 2.44 6.32
C PHE A 10 -9.46 3.85 6.06
N PRO A 11 -9.57 4.83 6.99
CA PRO A 11 -8.95 6.14 6.79
C PRO A 11 -7.42 6.07 6.76
N ARG A 12 -6.84 5.14 7.53
CA ARG A 12 -5.38 4.93 7.61
C ARG A 12 -4.86 4.31 6.32
N ILE A 13 -5.60 3.37 5.72
CA ILE A 13 -5.29 2.79 4.40
C ILE A 13 -5.22 3.89 3.34
N ARG A 14 -6.20 4.79 3.28
CA ARG A 14 -6.22 5.90 2.31
C ARG A 14 -5.04 6.87 2.48
N ARG A 15 -4.61 7.12 3.72
CA ARG A 15 -3.44 7.97 4.00
C ARG A 15 -2.13 7.26 3.65
N ALA A 16 -2.00 5.99 4.01
CA ALA A 16 -0.83 5.18 3.67
C ALA A 16 -0.68 5.05 2.15
N LEU A 17 -1.78 4.89 1.41
CA LEU A 17 -1.77 4.84 -0.05
C LEU A 17 -1.25 6.15 -0.66
N ARG A 18 -1.71 7.30 -0.19
CA ARG A 18 -1.20 8.60 -0.65
C ARG A 18 0.29 8.78 -0.36
N PHE A 19 0.73 8.38 0.84
CA PHE A 19 2.15 8.44 1.21
C PHE A 19 3.02 7.54 0.32
N TYR A 20 2.54 6.33 0.03
CA TYR A 20 3.17 5.43 -0.93
C TYR A 20 3.25 6.04 -2.33
N GLN A 21 2.16 6.61 -2.86
CA GLN A 21 2.16 7.21 -4.20
C GLN A 21 3.19 8.34 -4.33
N VAL A 22 3.26 9.22 -3.33
CA VAL A 22 4.23 10.34 -3.33
C VAL A 22 5.66 9.83 -3.30
N THR A 23 5.97 8.88 -2.41
CA THR A 23 7.31 8.32 -2.28
C THR A 23 7.71 7.49 -3.50
N ALA A 24 6.78 6.73 -4.09
CA ALA A 24 6.96 5.98 -5.33
C ALA A 24 7.29 6.89 -6.52
N TYR A 25 6.57 8.02 -6.64
CA TYR A 25 6.80 9.00 -7.69
C TYR A 25 8.18 9.65 -7.56
N ILE A 26 8.55 10.09 -6.36
CA ILE A 26 9.86 10.72 -6.11
C ILE A 26 10.99 9.73 -6.41
N THR A 27 10.93 8.52 -5.87
CA THR A 27 11.94 7.48 -6.12
C THR A 27 12.04 7.08 -7.59
N GLY A 28 10.90 6.94 -8.28
CA GLY A 28 10.83 6.62 -9.70
C GLY A 28 11.43 7.71 -10.59
N VAL A 29 11.16 8.98 -10.29
CA VAL A 29 11.76 10.12 -11.02
C VAL A 29 13.27 10.17 -10.81
N LEU A 30 13.76 9.97 -9.58
CA LEU A 30 15.20 9.94 -9.31
C LEU A 30 15.90 8.78 -10.05
N LEU A 31 15.29 7.59 -10.11
CA LEU A 31 15.82 6.48 -10.92
C LEU A 31 15.85 6.81 -12.41
N LEU A 32 14.82 7.50 -12.92
CA LEU A 32 14.77 7.89 -14.32
C LEU A 32 15.86 8.90 -14.65
N LEU A 33 16.11 9.87 -13.76
CA LEU A 33 17.22 10.81 -13.90
C LEU A 33 18.58 10.09 -13.89
N LEU A 34 18.80 9.17 -12.96
CA LEU A 34 20.00 8.31 -12.94
C LEU A 34 20.15 7.50 -14.22
N THR A 35 19.06 6.94 -14.75
CA THR A 35 19.08 6.18 -16.00
C THR A 35 19.49 7.07 -17.17
N ILE A 36 18.97 8.30 -17.23
CA ILE A 36 19.34 9.29 -18.25
C ILE A 36 20.83 9.64 -18.13
N GLU A 37 21.32 9.90 -16.92
CA GLU A 37 22.75 10.18 -16.69
C GLU A 37 23.66 9.01 -17.05
N MET A 38 23.22 7.77 -16.82
CA MET A 38 23.95 6.58 -17.29
C MET A 38 24.02 6.55 -18.82
N VAL A 39 22.96 6.95 -19.53
CA VAL A 39 23.03 7.08 -20.99
C VAL A 39 24.07 8.14 -21.40
N PHE A 40 24.09 9.31 -20.76
CA PHE A 40 25.10 10.34 -21.05
C PHE A 40 26.52 9.87 -20.74
N LYS A 41 26.73 9.24 -19.58
CA LYS A 41 28.05 8.77 -19.14
C LYS A 41 28.60 7.65 -20.02
N TYR A 42 27.77 6.71 -20.47
CA TYR A 42 28.24 5.55 -21.22
C TYR A 42 28.16 5.75 -22.75
N ALA A 43 27.20 6.52 -23.25
CA ALA A 43 27.07 6.78 -24.70
C ALA A 43 27.89 8.00 -25.15
N LEU A 44 27.98 9.03 -24.31
CA LEU A 44 28.63 10.30 -24.66
C LEU A 44 29.90 10.58 -23.85
N LEU A 45 30.27 9.70 -22.90
CA LEU A 45 31.45 9.82 -22.04
C LEU A 45 31.55 11.18 -21.33
N VAL A 46 30.39 11.75 -20.99
CA VAL A 46 30.28 13.02 -20.26
C VAL A 46 29.49 12.82 -18.97
N GLU A 47 29.89 13.55 -17.94
CA GLU A 47 29.22 13.62 -16.65
C GLU A 47 28.56 14.99 -16.46
N ILE A 48 27.47 15.01 -15.69
CA ILE A 48 26.81 16.26 -15.33
C ILE A 48 27.44 16.80 -14.03
N GLU A 49 28.12 17.94 -14.16
CA GLU A 49 28.62 18.73 -13.05
C GLU A 49 27.64 19.85 -12.74
N ALA A 50 27.28 19.97 -11.46
CA ALA A 50 26.51 21.08 -10.95
C ALA A 50 27.41 22.04 -10.16
N PHE A 51 27.15 23.35 -10.29
CA PHE A 51 27.90 24.42 -9.60
C PHE A 51 29.41 24.38 -9.88
N GLY A 52 29.77 24.10 -11.13
CA GLY A 52 31.16 24.04 -11.60
C GLY A 52 31.67 25.35 -12.19
N PRO A 53 32.94 25.40 -12.61
CA PRO A 53 33.55 26.55 -13.27
C PRO A 53 32.84 26.98 -14.57
N PHE A 54 32.14 26.02 -15.19
CA PHE A 54 31.46 26.18 -16.48
C PHE A 54 29.97 26.58 -16.35
N GLY A 55 29.50 26.88 -15.14
CA GLY A 55 28.13 27.34 -14.89
C GLY A 55 27.37 26.46 -13.88
N PRO A 56 26.07 26.73 -13.68
CA PRO A 56 25.25 26.00 -12.70
C PRO A 56 25.02 24.53 -13.09
N LEU A 57 25.01 24.21 -14.39
CA LEU A 57 24.94 22.85 -14.94
C LEU A 57 25.85 22.78 -16.17
N ALA A 58 26.81 21.86 -16.17
CA ALA A 58 27.76 21.65 -17.26
C ALA A 58 27.97 20.16 -17.55
N LEU A 59 28.22 19.84 -18.83
CA LEU A 59 28.64 18.51 -19.26
C LEU A 59 30.17 18.51 -19.37
N VAL A 60 30.83 17.72 -18.53
CA VAL A 60 32.29 17.63 -18.46
C VAL A 60 32.74 16.16 -18.53
N PRO A 61 33.87 15.84 -19.16
CA PRO A 61 34.36 14.46 -19.23
C PRO A 61 34.68 13.84 -17.87
N GLU A 62 35.12 14.66 -16.91
CA GLU A 62 35.42 14.26 -15.55
C GLU A 62 35.09 15.41 -14.58
N VAL A 63 34.36 15.10 -13.51
CA VAL A 63 34.01 16.08 -12.47
C VAL A 63 35.18 16.24 -11.49
N THR A 64 35.85 17.39 -11.53
CA THR A 64 37.06 17.63 -10.71
C THR A 64 36.87 18.68 -9.61
N THR A 65 35.94 19.63 -9.78
CA THR A 65 35.84 20.80 -8.90
C THR A 65 34.41 21.11 -8.44
N GLY A 66 33.38 20.77 -9.22
CA GLY A 66 31.97 20.94 -8.87
C GLY A 66 31.33 19.72 -8.20
N LEU A 67 30.02 19.78 -8.02
CA LEU A 67 29.22 18.68 -7.47
C LEU A 67 28.86 17.69 -8.57
N ASN A 68 29.22 16.43 -8.38
CA ASN A 68 28.81 15.36 -9.29
C ASN A 68 27.32 15.08 -9.11
N LEU A 69 26.49 15.49 -10.08
CA LEU A 69 25.04 15.43 -9.95
C LEU A 69 24.55 13.99 -9.77
N SER A 70 25.17 13.06 -10.49
CA SER A 70 24.84 11.63 -10.42
C SER A 70 25.06 11.02 -9.05
N ARG A 71 26.18 11.34 -8.41
CA ARG A 71 26.46 10.89 -7.05
C ARG A 71 25.41 11.41 -6.07
N TRP A 72 25.00 12.67 -6.19
CA TRP A 72 24.00 13.26 -5.30
C TRP A 72 22.61 12.69 -5.54
N ILE A 73 22.20 12.53 -6.80
CA ILE A 73 20.93 11.88 -7.14
C ILE A 73 20.90 10.45 -6.57
N LEU A 74 22.00 9.70 -6.65
CA LEU A 74 22.10 8.36 -6.07
C LEU A 74 21.95 8.35 -4.54
N ILE A 75 22.61 9.27 -3.84
CA ILE A 75 22.50 9.41 -2.38
C ILE A 75 21.04 9.75 -2.00
N VAL A 76 20.44 10.74 -2.66
CA VAL A 76 19.07 11.17 -2.40
C VAL A 76 18.08 10.05 -2.72
N HIS A 77 18.27 9.35 -3.84
CA HIS A 77 17.47 8.18 -4.20
C HIS A 77 17.52 7.10 -3.13
N GLY A 78 18.71 6.75 -2.64
CA GLY A 78 18.87 5.74 -1.59
C GLY A 78 18.06 6.06 -0.33
N TRP A 79 18.09 7.31 0.13
CA TRP A 79 17.30 7.74 1.29
C TRP A 79 15.79 7.71 1.01
N PHE A 80 15.36 8.23 -0.15
CA PHE A 80 13.95 8.18 -0.53
C PHE A 80 13.46 6.74 -0.74
N TYR A 81 14.32 5.83 -1.17
CA TYR A 81 14.01 4.40 -1.30
C TYR A 81 13.74 3.76 0.06
N VAL A 82 14.49 4.11 1.11
CA VAL A 82 14.18 3.65 2.48
C VAL A 82 12.79 4.13 2.92
N VAL A 83 12.46 5.39 2.69
CA VAL A 83 11.14 5.96 3.02
C VAL A 83 10.03 5.25 2.21
N TYR A 84 10.29 4.96 0.94
CA TYR A 84 9.41 4.19 0.08
C TYR A 84 9.18 2.76 0.60
N LEU A 85 10.22 2.07 1.06
CA LEU A 85 10.09 0.73 1.65
C LEU A 85 9.23 0.75 2.92
N VAL A 86 9.35 1.78 3.75
CA VAL A 86 8.46 1.96 4.91
C VAL A 86 7.01 2.11 4.45
N ALA A 87 6.75 2.91 3.41
CA ALA A 87 5.40 3.05 2.86
C ALA A 87 4.86 1.71 2.31
N CYS A 88 5.68 0.94 1.61
CA CYS A 88 5.35 -0.39 1.11
C CYS A 88 4.99 -1.34 2.27
N TYR A 89 5.82 -1.35 3.32
CA TYR A 89 5.60 -2.16 4.51
C TYR A 89 4.29 -1.79 5.22
N LEU A 90 3.99 -0.50 5.36
CA LEU A 90 2.73 -0.05 5.96
C LEU A 90 1.51 -0.52 5.18
N ILE A 91 1.50 -0.39 3.84
CA ILE A 91 0.40 -0.91 3.02
C ILE A 91 0.30 -2.42 3.13
N TRP A 92 1.43 -3.12 3.05
CA TRP A 92 1.47 -4.57 3.16
C TRP A 92 0.91 -5.06 4.50
N GLN A 93 1.27 -4.41 5.61
CA GLN A 93 0.79 -4.75 6.94
C GLN A 93 -0.71 -4.44 7.11
N LEU A 94 -1.18 -3.30 6.58
CA LEU A 94 -2.60 -2.90 6.65
C LEU A 94 -3.49 -3.79 5.78
N MET A 95 -3.04 -4.14 4.58
CA MET A 95 -3.79 -4.98 3.63
C MET A 95 -3.66 -6.48 3.92
N ARG A 96 -2.73 -6.88 4.81
CA ARG A 96 -2.44 -8.26 5.21
C ARG A 96 -2.19 -9.21 4.04
N TRP A 97 -1.55 -8.68 3.00
CA TRP A 97 -1.23 -9.42 1.78
C TRP A 97 -0.10 -10.44 2.02
N PRO A 98 0.02 -11.50 1.20
CA PRO A 98 1.18 -12.40 1.26
C PRO A 98 2.48 -11.66 0.89
N LEU A 99 3.61 -12.14 1.41
CA LEU A 99 4.93 -11.48 1.34
C LEU A 99 5.37 -11.12 -0.09
N TRP A 100 4.95 -11.89 -1.10
CA TRP A 100 5.33 -11.63 -2.49
C TRP A 100 4.83 -10.26 -2.99
N TYR A 101 3.73 -9.73 -2.45
CA TYR A 101 3.28 -8.37 -2.78
C TYR A 101 4.22 -7.31 -2.23
N LEU A 102 4.80 -7.52 -1.04
CA LEU A 102 5.83 -6.62 -0.50
C LEU A 102 7.03 -6.59 -1.43
N LEU A 103 7.46 -7.74 -1.94
CA LEU A 103 8.55 -7.82 -2.92
C LEU A 103 8.17 -7.12 -4.23
N ALA A 104 6.95 -7.33 -4.75
CA ALA A 104 6.48 -6.65 -5.95
C ALA A 104 6.43 -5.13 -5.78
N LEU A 105 5.95 -4.65 -4.62
CA LEU A 105 5.97 -3.24 -4.25
C LEU A 105 7.42 -2.72 -4.17
N ALA A 106 8.28 -3.38 -3.41
CA ALA A 106 9.68 -2.97 -3.25
C ALA A 106 10.43 -2.92 -4.59
N ALA A 107 10.21 -3.90 -5.46
CA ALA A 107 10.84 -3.97 -6.77
C ALA A 107 10.48 -2.76 -7.65
N GLY A 108 9.29 -2.17 -7.46
CA GLY A 108 8.88 -0.94 -8.12
C GLY A 108 9.91 0.18 -7.98
N GLY A 109 10.53 0.32 -6.80
CA GLY A 109 11.52 1.37 -6.52
C GLY A 109 12.97 1.04 -6.94
N VAL A 110 13.21 -0.11 -7.58
CA VAL A 110 14.54 -0.56 -8.05
C VAL A 110 14.60 -0.66 -9.58
N VAL A 111 13.51 -1.12 -10.20
CA VAL A 111 13.46 -1.31 -11.66
C VAL A 111 13.01 0.00 -12.31
N PRO A 112 13.82 0.60 -13.20
CA PRO A 112 13.43 1.80 -13.94
C PRO A 112 12.09 1.59 -14.64
N PHE A 113 11.25 2.63 -14.70
CA PHE A 113 9.89 2.61 -15.26
C PHE A 113 8.86 1.76 -14.48
N MET A 114 9.29 0.79 -13.67
CA MET A 114 8.38 -0.09 -12.94
C MET A 114 7.67 0.62 -11.78
N SER A 115 8.27 1.67 -11.18
CA SER A 115 7.59 2.51 -10.16
C SER A 115 6.21 2.98 -10.64
N PHE A 116 6.12 3.45 -11.88
CA PHE A 116 4.87 3.99 -12.44
C PHE A 116 3.83 2.90 -12.67
N VAL A 117 4.25 1.76 -13.21
CA VAL A 117 3.36 0.62 -13.46
C VAL A 117 2.83 0.03 -12.14
N THR A 118 3.72 -0.14 -11.17
CA THR A 118 3.39 -0.72 -9.86
C THR A 118 2.45 0.21 -9.09
N GLU A 119 2.66 1.53 -9.16
CA GLU A 119 1.75 2.52 -8.59
C GLU A 119 0.34 2.37 -9.13
N VAL A 120 0.16 2.35 -10.47
CA VAL A 120 -1.16 2.28 -11.10
C VAL A 120 -1.87 0.97 -10.75
N ILE A 121 -1.16 -0.15 -10.83
CA ILE A 121 -1.73 -1.48 -10.57
C ILE A 121 -2.11 -1.62 -9.09
N MET A 122 -1.21 -1.25 -8.19
CA MET A 122 -1.42 -1.45 -6.75
C MET A 122 -2.44 -0.45 -6.18
N ALA A 123 -2.43 0.80 -6.63
CA ALA A 123 -3.45 1.77 -6.23
C ALA A 123 -4.86 1.32 -6.65
N ARG A 124 -5.00 0.76 -7.86
CA ARG A 124 -6.29 0.19 -8.33
C ARG A 124 -6.70 -1.01 -7.48
N LYS A 125 -5.77 -1.90 -7.14
CA LYS A 125 -6.05 -3.07 -6.30
C LYS A 125 -6.51 -2.66 -4.90
N VAL A 126 -5.78 -1.76 -4.24
CA VAL A 126 -6.14 -1.26 -2.90
C VAL A 126 -7.51 -0.61 -2.90
N ARG A 127 -7.83 0.22 -3.90
CA ARG A 127 -9.15 0.87 -4.00
C ARG A 127 -10.29 -0.14 -4.16
N ARG A 128 -10.14 -1.12 -5.05
CA ARG A 128 -11.14 -2.18 -5.26
C ARG A 128 -11.37 -3.02 -4.02
N GLU A 129 -10.29 -3.41 -3.33
CA GLU A 129 -10.41 -4.18 -2.10
C GLU A 129 -11.06 -3.35 -0.99
N LEU A 130 -10.71 -2.06 -0.87
CA LEU A 130 -11.32 -1.16 0.09
C LEU A 130 -12.82 -0.96 -0.16
N GLU A 131 -13.24 -0.75 -1.41
CA GLU A 131 -14.66 -0.67 -1.80
C GLU A 131 -15.41 -1.96 -1.42
N GLY A 132 -14.79 -3.12 -1.64
CA GLY A 132 -15.37 -4.41 -1.24
C GLY A 132 -15.49 -4.58 0.28
N PHE A 133 -14.53 -4.08 1.06
CA PHE A 133 -14.62 -4.09 2.52
C PHE A 133 -15.63 -3.09 3.06
N GLU A 134 -15.72 -1.89 2.47
CA GLU A 134 -16.71 -0.87 2.82
C GLU A 134 -18.14 -1.37 2.53
N ALA A 135 -18.37 -2.02 1.38
CA ALA A 135 -19.67 -2.60 1.03
C ALA A 135 -20.12 -3.69 2.01
N LYS A 136 -19.22 -4.62 2.37
CA LYS A 136 -19.50 -5.67 3.36
C LYS A 136 -19.79 -5.08 4.75
N ALA A 137 -19.02 -4.08 5.17
CA ALA A 137 -19.24 -3.41 6.44
C ALA A 137 -20.61 -2.69 6.47
N ALA A 138 -21.03 -2.08 5.36
CA ALA A 138 -22.34 -1.43 5.25
C ALA A 138 -23.50 -2.44 5.25
N GLU A 139 -23.35 -3.58 4.57
CA GLU A 139 -24.34 -4.67 4.56
C GLU A 139 -24.56 -5.22 5.98
N THR A 140 -23.48 -5.55 6.70
CA THR A 140 -23.56 -6.01 8.09
C THR A 140 -24.19 -4.96 9.02
N ALA A 141 -23.89 -3.67 8.82
CA ALA A 141 -24.50 -2.60 9.61
C ALA A 141 -26.02 -2.50 9.34
N ASN A 142 -26.46 -2.67 8.09
CA ASN A 142 -27.88 -2.67 7.75
C ASN A 142 -28.60 -3.90 8.34
N GLU A 143 -28.00 -5.09 8.26
CA GLU A 143 -28.53 -6.30 8.89
C GLU A 143 -28.67 -6.12 10.41
N ASP A 144 -27.66 -5.55 11.09
CA ASP A 144 -27.71 -5.26 12.53
C ASP A 144 -28.83 -4.26 12.88
N ASP A 145 -29.05 -3.23 12.06
CA ASP A 145 -30.10 -2.25 12.28
C ASP A 145 -31.50 -2.82 12.02
N GLU A 146 -31.67 -3.65 10.99
CA GLU A 146 -32.89 -4.41 10.75
C GLU A 146 -33.19 -5.37 11.90
N LEU A 147 -32.19 -6.11 12.39
CA LEU A 147 -32.32 -7.00 13.54
C LEU A 147 -32.72 -6.22 14.80
N ARG A 148 -32.09 -5.09 15.09
CA ARG A 148 -32.46 -4.22 16.22
C ARG A 148 -33.89 -3.71 16.11
N ALA A 149 -34.33 -3.33 14.90
CA ALA A 149 -35.70 -2.89 14.66
C ALA A 149 -36.70 -4.02 14.89
N VAL A 150 -36.39 -5.24 14.44
CA VAL A 150 -37.19 -6.44 14.71
C VAL A 150 -37.23 -6.74 16.20
N GLU A 151 -36.10 -6.79 16.89
CA GLU A 151 -36.03 -7.00 18.34
C GLU A 151 -36.83 -5.97 19.13
N ALA A 152 -36.78 -4.69 18.73
CA ALA A 152 -37.54 -3.61 19.34
C ALA A 152 -39.05 -3.74 19.12
N SER A 153 -39.48 -4.41 18.05
CA SER A 153 -40.89 -4.69 17.77
C SER A 153 -41.46 -5.88 18.55
N LEU A 154 -40.59 -6.77 19.06
CA LEU A 154 -40.98 -7.94 19.83
C LEU A 154 -41.31 -7.58 21.29
N THR A 155 -42.28 -8.29 21.85
CA THR A 155 -42.54 -8.22 23.29
C THR A 155 -41.40 -8.88 24.09
N PRO A 156 -41.24 -8.58 25.40
CA PRO A 156 -40.18 -9.17 26.22
C PRO A 156 -40.19 -10.70 26.29
N GLU A 157 -41.39 -11.31 26.24
CA GLU A 157 -41.55 -12.77 26.25
C GLU A 157 -41.08 -13.38 24.91
N GLU A 158 -41.51 -12.81 23.78
CA GLU A 158 -41.11 -13.28 22.43
C GLU A 158 -39.60 -13.13 22.20
N ARG A 159 -38.98 -12.06 22.72
CA ARG A 159 -37.53 -11.85 22.63
C ARG A 159 -36.76 -12.94 23.40
N ALA A 160 -37.21 -13.26 24.62
CA ALA A 160 -36.57 -14.30 25.43
C ALA A 160 -36.69 -15.69 24.79
N GLU A 161 -37.80 -15.98 24.11
CA GLU A 161 -37.98 -17.22 23.34
C GLU A 161 -37.06 -17.27 22.11
N LEU A 162 -36.95 -16.16 21.37
CA LEU A 162 -36.04 -16.05 20.23
C LEU A 162 -34.59 -16.27 20.65
N ASP A 163 -34.13 -15.61 21.71
CA ASP A 163 -32.76 -15.76 22.24
C ASP A 163 -32.47 -17.20 22.66
N ALA A 164 -33.42 -17.87 23.31
CA ALA A 164 -33.31 -19.28 23.69
C ALA A 164 -33.23 -20.20 22.46
N SER A 165 -34.00 -19.91 21.41
CA SER A 165 -33.99 -20.67 20.15
C SER A 165 -32.67 -20.52 19.40
N VAL A 166 -32.12 -19.29 19.34
CA VAL A 166 -30.83 -18.99 18.72
C VAL A 166 -29.71 -19.66 19.49
N ALA A 167 -29.73 -19.58 20.83
CA ALA A 167 -28.74 -20.26 21.68
C ALA A 167 -28.76 -21.79 21.46
N ALA A 168 -29.94 -22.40 21.34
CA ALA A 168 -30.07 -23.82 21.04
C ALA A 168 -29.53 -24.19 19.65
N GLN A 169 -29.84 -23.39 18.62
CA GLN A 169 -29.30 -23.60 17.27
C GLN A 169 -27.77 -23.44 17.19
N VAL A 170 -27.22 -22.44 17.87
CA VAL A 170 -25.77 -22.22 17.94
C VAL A 170 -25.08 -23.41 18.64
N ALA A 171 -25.67 -23.92 19.72
CA ALA A 171 -25.17 -25.10 20.42
C ALA A 171 -25.26 -26.38 19.57
N ALA A 172 -26.29 -26.53 18.74
CA ALA A 172 -26.41 -27.63 17.78
C ALA A 172 -25.31 -27.54 16.70
N ARG A 173 -25.17 -26.38 16.03
CA ARG A 173 -24.13 -26.19 15.01
C ARG A 173 -22.71 -26.37 15.53
N ARG A 174 -22.43 -25.94 16.78
CA ARG A 174 -21.12 -26.18 17.41
C ARG A 174 -20.83 -27.67 17.61
N ARG A 175 -21.84 -28.50 17.87
CA ARG A 175 -21.69 -29.97 18.00
C ARG A 175 -21.44 -30.66 16.65
N ASP A 176 -22.01 -30.14 15.57
CA ASP A 176 -21.84 -30.71 14.23
C ASP A 176 -20.47 -30.40 13.59
N VAL A 177 -19.77 -29.35 14.06
CA VAL A 177 -18.46 -28.92 13.55
C VAL A 177 -17.29 -29.60 14.26
N GLU A 178 -17.50 -30.19 15.44
CA GLU A 178 -16.49 -30.95 16.17
C GLU A 178 -16.54 -32.44 15.76
N PRO A 179 -15.53 -33.00 15.08
CA PRO A 179 -15.55 -34.42 14.75
C PRO A 179 -15.43 -35.27 16.04
N PRO A 180 -16.08 -36.45 16.11
CA PRO A 180 -15.92 -37.35 17.23
C PRO A 180 -14.45 -37.78 17.34
N ARG A 181 -13.87 -37.62 18.55
CA ARG A 181 -12.49 -38.02 18.87
C ARG A 181 -12.29 -39.53 18.78
#